data_AF-A0A9E3YRS0-F1
#
_entry.id   AF-A0A9E3YRS0-F1
#
_cell.length_a   1.000
_cell.length_b   1.000
_cell.length_c   1.000
_cell.angle_alpha   90.00
_cell.angle_beta   90.00
_cell.angle_gamma   90.00
#
_symmetry.space_group_name_H-M   'P 1'
#
loop_
_entity.id
_entity.type
_entity.pdbx_description
1 polymer ?
#
loop_
_entity_poly.entity_id
_entity_poly.type
_entity_poly.pdbx_seq_one_letter_code
_entity_poly.pdbx_strand_id
1 'polypeptide(L)'
;MTALRSVGRRKALVAGSVLLALLGGCLAPAMLLPSSSQLMWALLTPLVGFDPNRVNLFEQPVLRNRMVALLGEHYDPTMRLLRTANELRREGPLFYVVSRYTPIPEMADKAGLVWNADTNQLAVALLKGDVTQVLSERVEAAVDERVAAARDAALEGVEGEVEGARDSVAGAVHEAAARVLPVWPAEMAWANPREAIRRTIEHEVHEHADEMLDPANREEWEAPDEVLPDP
;
A
#
# COMPACT_ATOMS: atom_id res chain seq x y z
N MET A 1 22.55 -66.73 31.70
CA MET A 1 21.63 -65.65 32.11
C MET A 1 21.68 -64.54 31.06
N THR A 2 20.84 -64.62 30.03
CA THR A 2 20.89 -63.71 28.88
C THR A 2 19.47 -63.32 28.46
N ALA A 3 18.76 -62.57 29.29
CA ALA A 3 17.41 -62.12 28.94
C ALA A 3 16.98 -60.93 29.81
N LEU A 4 17.52 -59.72 29.61
CA LEU A 4 16.88 -58.52 30.20
C LEU A 4 17.22 -57.16 29.56
N ARG A 5 17.91 -57.09 28.40
CA ARG A 5 18.28 -55.81 27.77
C ARG A 5 17.50 -55.42 26.50
N SER A 6 16.56 -56.24 26.01
CA SER A 6 15.93 -56.01 24.68
C SER A 6 14.52 -55.39 24.70
N VAL A 7 13.91 -55.16 25.86
CA VAL A 7 12.52 -54.63 25.96
C VAL A 7 12.47 -53.11 26.07
N GLY A 8 13.45 -52.46 26.72
CA GLY A 8 13.45 -51.00 26.92
C GLY A 8 13.75 -50.18 25.66
N ARG A 9 14.60 -50.70 24.76
CA ARG A 9 15.00 -49.99 23.52
C ARG A 9 13.87 -49.89 22.48
N ARG A 10 12.97 -50.88 22.41
CA ARG A 10 11.87 -50.90 21.43
C ARG A 10 10.77 -49.88 21.76
N LYS A 11 10.50 -49.64 23.04
CA LYS A 11 9.51 -48.63 23.48
C LYS A 11 10.01 -47.20 23.26
N ALA A 12 11.31 -46.95 23.50
CA ALA A 12 11.91 -45.64 23.28
C ALA A 12 11.95 -45.24 21.79
N LEU A 13 12.19 -46.21 20.90
CA LEU A 13 12.30 -45.95 19.46
C LEU A 13 10.93 -45.67 18.81
N VAL A 14 9.86 -46.35 19.27
CA VAL A 14 8.50 -46.12 18.79
C VAL A 14 7.95 -44.78 19.32
N ALA A 15 8.21 -44.43 20.59
CA ALA A 15 7.79 -43.16 21.15
C ALA A 15 8.49 -41.95 20.49
N GLY A 16 9.79 -42.08 20.17
CA GLY A 16 10.54 -41.03 19.47
C GLY A 16 10.08 -40.81 18.02
N SER A 17 9.71 -41.88 17.31
CA SER A 17 9.25 -41.79 15.92
C SER A 17 7.82 -41.25 15.78
N VAL A 18 6.94 -41.49 16.76
CA VAL A 18 5.58 -40.93 16.77
C VAL A 18 5.58 -39.45 17.15
N LEU A 19 6.47 -39.03 18.05
CA LEU A 19 6.62 -37.62 18.43
C LEU A 19 7.20 -36.76 17.29
N LEU A 20 8.15 -37.29 16.51
CA LEU A 20 8.67 -36.61 15.31
C LEU A 20 7.62 -36.50 14.18
N ALA A 21 6.75 -37.50 14.02
CA ALA A 21 5.67 -37.48 13.04
C ALA A 21 4.55 -36.46 13.40
N LEU A 22 4.27 -36.27 14.69
CA LEU A 22 3.30 -35.28 15.17
C LEU A 22 3.85 -33.84 15.11
N LEU A 23 5.15 -33.63 15.31
CA LEU A 23 5.78 -32.32 15.13
C LEU A 23 5.94 -31.95 13.64
N GLY A 24 6.22 -32.92 12.75
CA GLY A 24 6.27 -32.70 11.30
C GLY A 24 4.90 -32.40 10.66
N GLY A 25 3.80 -32.78 11.31
CA GLY A 25 2.44 -32.49 10.87
C GLY A 25 1.89 -31.10 11.26
N CYS A 26 2.55 -30.39 12.18
CA CYS A 26 2.06 -29.10 12.69
C CYS A 26 2.55 -27.89 11.87
N LEU A 27 3.58 -28.06 11.03
CA LEU A 27 4.08 -27.01 10.13
C LEU A 27 3.48 -27.10 8.71
N ALA A 28 2.85 -28.22 8.35
CA ALA A 28 2.25 -28.41 7.04
C ALA A 28 1.00 -27.53 6.76
N PRO A 29 0.08 -27.28 7.72
CA PRO A 29 -1.12 -26.49 7.44
C PRO A 29 -0.83 -24.99 7.28
N ALA A 30 0.24 -24.47 7.90
CA ALA A 30 0.61 -23.06 7.80
C ALA A 30 1.15 -22.68 6.41
N MET A 31 1.74 -23.64 5.68
CA MET A 31 2.16 -23.48 4.28
C MET A 31 1.00 -23.67 3.27
N LEU A 32 -0.17 -24.13 3.73
CA LEU A 32 -1.38 -24.30 2.92
C LEU A 32 -2.34 -23.09 3.03
N LEU A 33 -1.98 -22.07 3.81
CA LEU A 33 -2.73 -20.82 3.83
C LEU A 33 -2.56 -20.12 2.48
N PRO A 34 -3.65 -19.83 1.75
CA PRO A 34 -3.56 -19.10 0.50
C PRO A 34 -2.95 -17.72 0.77
N SER A 35 -2.09 -17.26 -0.15
CA SER A 35 -1.57 -15.90 -0.08
C SER A 35 -2.73 -14.89 -0.11
N SER A 36 -2.54 -13.70 0.45
CA SER A 36 -3.56 -12.65 0.42
C SER A 36 -4.02 -12.31 -1.02
N SER A 37 -3.11 -12.40 -2.00
CA SER A 37 -3.43 -12.26 -3.42
C SER A 37 -4.35 -13.38 -3.93
N GLN A 38 -4.08 -14.63 -3.56
CA GLN A 38 -4.87 -15.78 -3.99
C GLN A 38 -6.28 -15.75 -3.40
N LEU A 39 -6.43 -15.27 -2.17
CA LEU A 39 -7.74 -15.01 -1.55
C LEU A 39 -8.52 -13.94 -2.32
N MET A 40 -7.88 -12.81 -2.63
CA MET A 40 -8.51 -11.74 -3.40
C MET A 40 -8.89 -12.22 -4.81
N TRP A 41 -8.00 -12.95 -5.48
CA TRP A 41 -8.26 -13.53 -6.80
C TRP A 41 -9.46 -14.48 -6.78
N ALA A 42 -9.51 -15.39 -5.80
CA ALA A 42 -10.58 -16.37 -5.66
C ALA A 42 -11.93 -15.71 -5.33
N LEU A 43 -11.90 -14.59 -4.60
CA LEU A 43 -13.08 -13.77 -4.32
C LEU A 43 -13.58 -13.05 -5.58
N LEU A 44 -12.69 -12.39 -6.33
CA LEU A 44 -13.07 -11.49 -7.42
C LEU A 44 -13.42 -12.22 -8.71
N THR A 45 -12.70 -13.30 -9.03
CA THR A 45 -12.91 -14.07 -10.28
C THR A 45 -14.36 -14.48 -10.54
N PRO A 46 -15.10 -15.08 -9.58
CA PRO A 46 -16.51 -15.43 -9.81
C PRO A 46 -17.45 -14.22 -9.91
N LEU A 47 -17.01 -13.02 -9.50
CA LEU A 47 -17.82 -11.81 -9.49
C LEU A 47 -17.62 -10.94 -10.74
N VAL A 48 -16.70 -11.31 -11.64
CA VAL A 48 -16.51 -10.59 -12.91
C VAL A 48 -17.80 -10.66 -13.73
N GLY A 49 -18.25 -9.50 -14.23
CA GLY A 49 -19.51 -9.35 -14.95
C GLY A 49 -20.70 -8.98 -14.07
N PHE A 50 -20.55 -8.96 -12.74
CA PHE A 50 -21.62 -8.60 -11.82
C PHE A 50 -21.52 -7.13 -11.37
N ASP A 51 -22.68 -6.56 -11.04
CA ASP A 51 -22.78 -5.27 -10.37
C ASP A 51 -22.16 -5.35 -8.96
N PRO A 52 -21.11 -4.56 -8.67
CA PRO A 52 -20.38 -4.65 -7.42
C PRO A 52 -21.25 -4.32 -6.20
N ASN A 53 -22.34 -3.56 -6.37
CA ASN A 53 -23.27 -3.27 -5.29
C ASN A 53 -24.20 -4.45 -5.01
N ARG A 54 -24.64 -5.17 -6.04
CA ARG A 54 -25.52 -6.34 -5.89
C ARG A 54 -24.82 -7.50 -5.20
N VAL A 55 -23.51 -7.66 -5.43
CA VAL A 55 -22.69 -8.69 -4.80
C VAL A 55 -21.99 -8.21 -3.52
N ASN A 56 -22.30 -6.99 -3.05
CA ASN A 56 -21.68 -6.37 -1.88
C ASN A 56 -20.13 -6.42 -1.94
N LEU A 57 -19.55 -6.21 -3.12
CA LEU A 57 -18.10 -6.30 -3.36
C LEU A 57 -17.33 -5.41 -2.39
N PHE A 58 -17.79 -4.17 -2.23
CA PHE A 58 -17.13 -3.17 -1.40
C PHE A 58 -17.25 -3.42 0.10
N GLU A 59 -18.14 -4.31 0.52
CA GLU A 59 -18.32 -4.71 1.92
C GLU A 59 -17.52 -5.96 2.27
N GLN A 60 -16.89 -6.60 1.27
CA GLN A 60 -16.00 -7.75 1.51
C GLN A 60 -14.82 -7.30 2.38
N PRO A 61 -14.57 -7.90 3.57
CA PRO A 61 -13.56 -7.42 4.50
C PRO A 61 -12.17 -7.25 3.89
N VAL A 62 -11.78 -8.18 3.01
CA VAL A 62 -10.48 -8.15 2.34
C VAL A 62 -10.29 -6.93 1.44
N LEU A 63 -11.37 -6.43 0.82
CA LEU A 63 -11.34 -5.24 -0.02
C LEU A 63 -11.59 -3.98 0.80
N ARG A 64 -12.63 -3.98 1.65
CA ARG A 64 -13.01 -2.85 2.50
C ARG A 64 -11.84 -2.36 3.34
N ASN A 65 -11.15 -3.26 4.03
CA ASN A 65 -10.05 -2.88 4.93
C ASN A 65 -8.90 -2.22 4.17
N ARG A 66 -8.60 -2.71 2.95
CA ARG A 66 -7.58 -2.11 2.08
C ARG A 66 -8.01 -0.76 1.55
N MET A 67 -9.26 -0.62 1.13
CA MET A 67 -9.80 0.67 0.67
C MET A 67 -9.82 1.72 1.80
N VAL A 68 -10.17 1.34 3.03
CA VAL A 68 -10.12 2.27 4.18
C VAL A 68 -8.69 2.73 4.44
N ALA A 69 -7.73 1.81 4.45
CA ALA A 69 -6.33 2.14 4.64
C ALA A 69 -5.79 3.05 3.51
N LEU A 70 -6.10 2.71 2.25
CA LEU A 70 -5.61 3.41 1.06
C LEU A 70 -6.25 4.79 0.88
N LEU A 71 -7.53 4.96 1.22
CA LEU A 71 -8.25 6.19 0.90
C LEU A 71 -8.29 7.18 2.05
N GLY A 72 -8.14 6.75 3.29
CA GLY A 72 -8.19 7.64 4.46
C GLY A 72 -9.41 8.56 4.44
N GLU A 73 -9.16 9.87 4.47
CA GLU A 73 -10.20 10.91 4.40
C GLU A 73 -10.99 10.94 3.08
N HIS A 74 -10.41 10.42 1.99
CA HIS A 74 -11.07 10.33 0.70
C HIS A 74 -12.00 9.10 0.59
N TYR A 75 -12.12 8.28 1.62
CA TYR A 75 -12.91 7.04 1.57
C TYR A 75 -14.37 7.28 1.19
N ASP A 76 -15.12 8.03 2.00
CA ASP A 76 -16.55 8.28 1.76
C ASP A 76 -16.86 8.95 0.42
N PRO A 77 -16.14 10.01 -0.01
CA PRO A 77 -16.40 10.61 -1.32
C PRO A 77 -16.07 9.68 -2.48
N THR A 78 -14.97 8.92 -2.40
CA THR A 78 -14.60 7.92 -3.40
C THR A 78 -15.65 6.82 -3.51
N MET A 79 -16.09 6.28 -2.37
CA MET A 79 -17.05 5.19 -2.34
C MET A 79 -18.41 5.61 -2.90
N ARG A 80 -18.82 6.87 -2.74
CA ARG A 80 -20.03 7.40 -3.39
C ARG A 80 -19.96 7.29 -4.91
N LEU A 81 -18.78 7.52 -5.51
CA LEU A 81 -18.56 7.39 -6.94
C LEU A 81 -18.46 5.92 -7.37
N LEU A 82 -17.64 5.12 -6.69
CA LEU A 82 -17.43 3.71 -7.03
C LEU A 82 -18.73 2.89 -6.91
N ARG A 83 -19.62 3.23 -5.98
CA ARG A 83 -20.95 2.60 -5.87
C ARG A 83 -21.88 2.91 -7.05
N THR A 84 -21.55 3.85 -7.92
CA THR A 84 -22.28 4.03 -9.19
C THR A 84 -21.83 3.06 -10.29
N ALA A 85 -20.74 2.31 -10.08
CA ALA A 85 -20.23 1.34 -11.04
C ALA A 85 -21.25 0.23 -11.31
N ASN A 86 -21.30 -0.21 -12.56
CA ASN A 86 -22.25 -1.22 -13.02
C ASN A 86 -21.71 -2.64 -12.98
N GLU A 87 -20.38 -2.78 -13.00
CA GLU A 87 -19.76 -4.05 -13.34
C GLU A 87 -18.34 -4.10 -12.80
N LEU A 88 -18.00 -5.21 -12.14
CA LEU A 88 -16.63 -5.63 -11.93
C LEU A 88 -16.11 -6.24 -13.24
N ARG A 89 -15.06 -5.65 -13.80
CA ARG A 89 -14.45 -6.08 -15.06
C ARG A 89 -13.07 -6.66 -14.84
N ARG A 90 -12.57 -7.37 -15.87
CA ARG A 90 -11.23 -7.92 -15.89
C ARG A 90 -10.53 -7.68 -17.23
N GLU A 91 -9.31 -7.15 -17.19
CA GLU A 91 -8.42 -6.97 -18.33
C GLU A 91 -7.06 -7.58 -18.01
N GLY A 92 -6.75 -8.75 -18.58
CA GLY A 92 -5.55 -9.51 -18.20
C GLY A 92 -5.54 -9.82 -16.69
N PRO A 93 -4.49 -9.42 -15.94
CA PRO A 93 -4.40 -9.60 -14.48
C PRO A 93 -5.18 -8.54 -13.68
N LEU A 94 -5.76 -7.55 -14.33
CA LEU A 94 -6.40 -6.40 -13.68
C LEU A 94 -7.87 -6.69 -13.43
N PHE A 95 -8.31 -6.53 -12.19
CA PHE A 95 -9.71 -6.48 -11.80
C PHE A 95 -10.06 -5.03 -11.48
N TYR A 96 -11.13 -4.51 -12.04
CA TYR A 96 -11.41 -3.09 -11.92
C TYR A 96 -12.89 -2.75 -11.98
N VAL A 97 -13.23 -1.61 -11.38
CA VAL A 97 -14.56 -0.98 -11.47
C VAL A 97 -14.37 0.50 -11.79
N VAL A 98 -15.27 1.05 -12.60
CA VAL A 98 -15.25 2.46 -12.99
C VAL A 98 -16.62 3.06 -12.71
N SER A 99 -16.65 4.22 -12.04
CA SER A 99 -17.88 4.96 -11.77
C SER A 99 -18.50 5.44 -13.08
N ARG A 100 -19.84 5.55 -13.11
CA ARG A 100 -20.56 5.98 -14.32
C ARG A 100 -20.79 7.48 -14.39
N TYR A 101 -21.06 8.10 -13.25
CA TYR A 101 -21.43 9.50 -13.18
C TYR A 101 -21.26 10.01 -11.76
N THR A 102 -21.14 11.32 -11.64
CA THR A 102 -21.16 12.01 -10.36
C THR A 102 -22.59 12.40 -10.03
N PRO A 103 -23.22 11.81 -8.99
CA PRO A 103 -24.58 12.18 -8.59
C PRO A 103 -24.66 13.59 -7.95
N ILE A 104 -23.52 14.26 -7.69
CA ILE A 104 -23.44 15.51 -6.92
C ILE A 104 -22.43 16.48 -7.58
N PRO A 105 -22.85 17.66 -8.09
CA PRO A 105 -22.02 18.57 -8.89
C PRO A 105 -20.70 19.06 -8.25
N GLU A 106 -20.55 18.97 -6.92
CA GLU A 106 -19.40 19.48 -6.15
C GLU A 106 -18.36 18.38 -5.82
N MET A 107 -18.55 17.15 -6.30
CA MET A 107 -17.67 16.00 -6.06
C MET A 107 -16.77 15.72 -7.28
N ALA A 108 -15.72 14.91 -7.09
CA ALA A 108 -14.94 14.33 -8.18
C ALA A 108 -15.87 13.74 -9.26
N ASP A 109 -15.58 13.99 -10.54
CA ASP A 109 -16.36 13.62 -11.73
C ASP A 109 -16.34 12.12 -12.02
N LYS A 110 -15.27 11.44 -11.57
CA LYS A 110 -15.06 10.02 -11.84
C LYS A 110 -14.15 9.39 -10.81
N ALA A 111 -14.40 8.13 -10.51
CA ALA A 111 -13.51 7.27 -9.75
C ALA A 111 -13.33 5.94 -10.48
N GLY A 112 -12.16 5.33 -10.34
CA GLY A 112 -12.00 3.93 -10.67
C GLY A 112 -11.05 3.25 -9.71
N LEU A 113 -11.34 2.00 -9.43
CA LEU A 113 -10.56 1.12 -8.56
C LEU A 113 -9.95 0.04 -9.44
N VAL A 114 -8.67 -0.22 -9.27
CA VAL A 114 -7.96 -1.31 -9.93
C VAL A 114 -7.22 -2.15 -8.90
N TRP A 115 -7.32 -3.45 -9.03
CA TRP A 115 -6.49 -4.42 -8.34
C TRP A 115 -5.74 -5.27 -9.36
N ASN A 116 -4.43 -5.40 -9.21
CA ASN A 116 -3.59 -6.25 -10.06
C ASN A 116 -3.30 -7.58 -9.35
N ALA A 117 -3.73 -8.69 -9.95
CA ALA A 117 -3.56 -10.03 -9.39
C ALA A 117 -2.11 -10.51 -9.33
N ASP A 118 -1.25 -10.07 -10.25
CA ASP A 118 0.16 -10.48 -10.32
C ASP A 118 0.97 -9.81 -9.21
N THR A 119 0.70 -8.54 -8.93
CA THR A 119 1.45 -7.74 -7.95
C THR A 119 0.74 -7.60 -6.61
N ASN A 120 -0.50 -8.07 -6.52
CA ASN A 120 -1.42 -7.89 -5.40
C ASN A 120 -1.61 -6.42 -4.99
N GLN A 121 -1.54 -5.48 -5.94
CA GLN A 121 -1.61 -4.05 -5.64
C GLN A 121 -2.99 -3.48 -5.92
N LEU A 122 -3.49 -2.69 -4.99
CA LEU A 122 -4.70 -1.88 -5.15
C LEU A 122 -4.32 -0.43 -5.45
N ALA A 123 -5.08 0.19 -6.34
CA ALA A 123 -5.03 1.62 -6.55
C ALA A 123 -6.40 2.18 -6.89
N VAL A 124 -6.58 3.46 -6.61
CA VAL A 124 -7.76 4.23 -6.95
C VAL A 124 -7.33 5.48 -7.71
N ALA A 125 -8.02 5.78 -8.80
CA ALA A 125 -7.93 7.05 -9.49
C ALA A 125 -9.20 7.86 -9.23
N LEU A 126 -9.04 9.14 -8.93
CA LEU A 126 -10.09 10.13 -8.74
C LEU A 126 -9.87 11.28 -9.73
N LEU A 127 -10.89 11.61 -10.51
CA LEU A 127 -10.90 12.78 -11.39
C LEU A 127 -11.77 13.85 -10.73
N LYS A 128 -11.23 15.05 -10.48
CA LYS A 128 -11.96 16.20 -9.96
C LYS A 128 -11.69 17.42 -10.85
N GLY A 129 -12.66 17.80 -11.67
CA GLY A 129 -12.45 18.72 -12.78
C GLY A 129 -11.40 18.16 -13.74
N ASP A 130 -10.35 18.94 -14.00
CA ASP A 130 -9.23 18.53 -14.86
C ASP A 130 -8.07 17.88 -14.09
N VAL A 131 -8.22 17.69 -12.76
CA VAL A 131 -7.17 17.13 -11.91
C VAL A 131 -7.44 15.66 -11.63
N THR A 132 -6.48 14.80 -11.97
CA THR A 132 -6.49 13.40 -11.55
C THR A 132 -5.57 13.20 -10.37
N GLN A 133 -6.11 12.61 -9.30
CA GLN A 133 -5.37 12.10 -8.16
C GLN A 133 -5.34 10.56 -8.23
N VAL A 134 -4.19 9.96 -7.96
CA VAL A 134 -4.03 8.51 -7.91
C VAL A 134 -3.46 8.11 -6.55
N LEU A 135 -4.20 7.26 -5.86
CA LEU A 135 -3.86 6.70 -4.55
C LEU A 135 -3.46 5.24 -4.77
N SER A 136 -2.26 4.84 -4.35
CA SER A 136 -1.76 3.47 -4.54
C SER A 136 -0.94 2.99 -3.35
N GLU A 137 -1.27 1.79 -2.85
CA GLU A 137 -0.67 1.19 -1.65
C GLU A 137 0.87 1.14 -1.70
N ARG A 138 1.41 0.98 -2.91
CA ARG A 138 2.82 0.72 -3.14
C ARG A 138 3.61 2.00 -3.43
N VAL A 139 2.91 3.06 -3.85
CA VAL A 139 3.48 4.40 -4.00
C VAL A 139 3.56 5.07 -2.63
N GLU A 140 2.52 4.94 -1.80
CA GLU A 140 2.53 5.45 -0.42
C GLU A 140 3.69 4.86 0.38
N ALA A 141 3.88 3.54 0.36
CA ALA A 141 4.99 2.90 1.04
C ALA A 141 6.38 3.41 0.57
N ALA A 142 6.51 3.70 -0.74
CA ALA A 142 7.76 4.23 -1.30
C ALA A 142 7.98 5.71 -0.96
N VAL A 143 6.90 6.49 -0.86
CA VAL A 143 6.95 7.89 -0.41
C VAL A 143 7.34 7.93 1.07
N ASP A 144 6.68 7.16 1.93
CA ASP A 144 6.95 7.10 3.37
C ASP A 144 8.42 6.75 3.68
N GLU A 145 8.96 5.72 3.02
CA GLU A 145 10.36 5.31 3.16
C GLU A 145 11.32 6.45 2.77
N ARG A 146 10.99 7.19 1.71
CA ARG A 146 11.86 8.22 1.17
C ARG A 146 11.76 9.55 1.92
N VAL A 147 10.58 9.89 2.42
CA VAL A 147 10.37 11.02 3.34
C VAL A 147 11.10 10.77 4.65
N ALA A 148 11.02 9.55 5.21
CA ALA A 148 11.79 9.18 6.39
C ALA A 148 13.31 9.34 6.14
N ALA A 149 13.81 8.83 5.01
CA ALA A 149 15.23 8.98 4.65
C ALA A 149 15.65 10.46 4.44
N ALA A 150 14.78 11.29 3.89
CA ALA A 150 15.04 12.73 3.72
C ALA A 150 15.07 13.47 5.07
N ARG A 151 14.18 13.09 5.99
CA ARG A 151 14.14 13.62 7.36
C ARG A 151 15.41 13.26 8.12
N ASP A 152 15.85 12.00 8.03
CA ASP A 152 17.09 11.54 8.68
C ASP A 152 18.31 12.30 8.13
N ALA A 153 18.40 12.50 6.81
CA ALA A 153 19.47 13.27 6.19
C ALA A 153 19.45 14.76 6.59
N ALA A 154 18.28 15.36 6.76
CA ALA A 154 18.15 16.75 7.20
C ALA A 154 18.55 16.96 8.66
N LEU A 155 18.30 15.97 9.53
CA LEU A 155 18.73 15.98 10.94
C LEU A 155 20.26 15.88 11.09
N GLU A 156 20.98 15.33 10.09
CA GLU A 156 22.45 15.27 10.08
C GLU A 156 23.13 16.58 9.64
N GLY A 157 22.36 17.62 9.27
CA GLY A 157 22.82 19.01 9.31
C GLY A 157 23.69 19.50 8.14
N VAL A 158 23.15 19.52 6.92
CA VAL A 158 23.73 20.28 5.81
C VAL A 158 22.62 21.02 5.04
N GLU A 159 22.40 22.30 5.35
CA GLU A 159 21.39 23.16 4.70
C GLU A 159 21.53 23.26 3.15
N GLY A 160 22.67 22.84 2.58
CA GLY A 160 22.89 22.74 1.14
C GLY A 160 22.54 21.39 0.49
N GLU A 161 22.30 20.34 1.28
CA GLU A 161 21.90 19.00 0.80
C GLU A 161 20.37 18.84 0.72
N VAL A 162 19.59 19.74 1.31
CA VAL A 162 18.12 19.62 1.35
C VAL A 162 17.50 19.74 -0.05
N GLU A 163 18.00 20.65 -0.90
CA GLU A 163 17.50 20.80 -2.28
C GLU A 163 17.95 19.64 -3.19
N GLY A 164 19.19 19.16 -3.03
CA GLY A 164 19.68 17.94 -3.69
C GLY A 164 18.97 16.67 -3.20
N ALA A 165 18.58 16.62 -1.93
CA ALA A 165 17.78 15.55 -1.35
C ALA A 165 16.35 15.58 -1.89
N ARG A 166 15.72 16.76 -2.07
CA ARG A 166 14.41 16.91 -2.72
C ARG A 166 14.42 16.39 -4.15
N ASP A 167 15.40 16.77 -4.95
CA ASP A 167 15.54 16.27 -6.33
C ASP A 167 15.84 14.76 -6.36
N SER A 168 16.60 14.25 -5.39
CA SER A 168 16.90 12.83 -5.23
C SER A 168 15.68 12.02 -4.74
N VAL A 169 14.83 12.60 -3.89
CA VAL A 169 13.55 12.04 -3.44
C VAL A 169 12.59 12.01 -4.62
N ALA A 170 12.36 13.14 -5.29
CA ALA A 170 11.50 13.22 -6.46
C ALA A 170 11.94 12.25 -7.57
N GLY A 171 13.25 12.17 -7.86
CA GLY A 171 13.82 11.23 -8.83
C GLY A 171 13.63 9.76 -8.43
N ALA A 172 13.91 9.42 -7.17
CA ALA A 172 13.75 8.05 -6.66
C ALA A 172 12.28 7.63 -6.58
N VAL A 173 11.38 8.51 -6.16
CA VAL A 173 9.95 8.20 -6.13
C VAL A 173 9.39 8.16 -7.56
N HIS A 174 9.90 8.95 -8.51
CA HIS A 174 9.52 8.82 -9.92
C HIS A 174 9.98 7.48 -10.52
N GLU A 175 11.17 7.01 -10.18
CA GLU A 175 11.70 5.71 -10.59
C GLU A 175 10.97 4.55 -9.90
N ALA A 176 10.67 4.69 -8.61
CA ALA A 176 9.87 3.74 -7.85
C ALA A 176 8.46 3.67 -8.43
N ALA A 177 7.77 4.81 -8.59
CA ALA A 177 6.48 4.91 -9.25
C ALA A 177 6.52 4.25 -10.64
N ALA A 178 7.53 4.51 -11.48
CA ALA A 178 7.62 3.85 -12.79
C ALA A 178 7.71 2.32 -12.71
N ARG A 179 8.29 1.75 -11.65
CA ARG A 179 8.38 0.29 -11.41
C ARG A 179 7.15 -0.29 -10.70
N VAL A 180 6.43 0.57 -9.99
CA VAL A 180 5.46 0.20 -8.97
C VAL A 180 4.01 0.53 -9.38
N LEU A 181 3.86 1.45 -10.33
CA LEU A 181 2.61 1.89 -10.90
C LEU A 181 1.81 0.69 -11.45
N PRO A 182 0.53 0.55 -11.08
CA PRO A 182 -0.30 -0.46 -11.69
C PRO A 182 -0.43 -0.18 -13.18
N VAL A 183 -0.40 -1.23 -13.99
CA VAL A 183 -0.93 -1.16 -15.35
C VAL A 183 -2.41 -0.86 -15.22
N TRP A 184 -2.91 0.16 -15.94
CA TRP A 184 -4.30 0.55 -15.89
C TRP A 184 -5.09 -0.06 -17.04
N PRO A 185 -6.37 -0.40 -16.82
CA PRO A 185 -7.25 -0.84 -17.88
C PRO A 185 -7.50 0.31 -18.86
N ALA A 186 -7.80 -0.02 -20.12
CA ALA A 186 -7.98 0.99 -21.18
C ALA A 186 -9.08 2.03 -20.85
N GLU A 187 -10.14 1.62 -20.16
CA GLU A 187 -11.24 2.49 -19.72
C GLU A 187 -10.81 3.54 -18.67
N MET A 188 -9.66 3.32 -18.05
CA MET A 188 -9.03 4.21 -17.09
C MET A 188 -7.84 5.00 -17.67
N ALA A 189 -7.69 5.03 -19.00
CA ALA A 189 -6.63 5.81 -19.65
C ALA A 189 -6.65 7.32 -19.29
N TRP A 190 -7.81 7.84 -18.86
CA TRP A 190 -7.95 9.21 -18.36
C TRP A 190 -7.12 9.49 -17.11
N ALA A 191 -6.78 8.47 -16.32
CA ALA A 191 -6.13 8.67 -15.02
C ALA A 191 -4.64 9.03 -15.12
N ASN A 192 -4.00 8.83 -16.29
CA ASN A 192 -2.55 9.01 -16.54
C ASN A 192 -1.71 8.97 -15.24
N PRO A 193 -1.56 7.79 -14.64
CA PRO A 193 -1.17 7.65 -13.23
C PRO A 193 0.25 8.14 -12.96
N ARG A 194 1.11 8.11 -13.98
CA ARG A 194 2.49 8.57 -13.91
C ARG A 194 2.54 10.08 -13.71
N GLU A 195 1.68 10.79 -14.42
CA GLU A 195 1.56 12.24 -14.30
C GLU A 195 0.90 12.62 -12.98
N ALA A 196 -0.18 11.92 -12.60
CA ALA A 196 -0.89 12.18 -11.34
C ALA A 196 0.02 12.00 -10.12
N ILE A 197 0.72 10.87 -10.03
CA ILE A 197 1.63 10.59 -8.92
C ILE A 197 2.82 11.55 -8.92
N ARG A 198 3.38 11.89 -10.09
CA ARG A 198 4.44 12.90 -10.16
C ARG A 198 4.00 14.21 -9.50
N ARG A 199 2.80 14.71 -9.82
CA ARG A 199 2.28 15.95 -9.24
C ARG A 199 2.05 15.86 -7.74
N THR A 200 1.54 14.72 -7.25
CA THR A 200 1.34 14.50 -5.81
C THR A 200 2.68 14.53 -5.07
N ILE A 201 3.69 13.84 -5.59
CA ILE A 201 5.04 13.82 -4.99
C ILE A 201 5.65 15.21 -5.02
N GLU A 202 5.58 15.91 -6.16
CA GLU A 202 6.08 17.28 -6.27
C GLU A 202 5.41 18.21 -5.24
N HIS A 203 4.11 18.03 -4.98
CA HIS A 203 3.36 18.78 -3.99
C HIS A 203 3.74 18.42 -2.55
N GLU A 204 3.75 17.13 -2.17
CA GLU A 204 4.09 16.69 -0.81
C GLU A 204 5.55 17.00 -0.45
N VAL A 205 6.47 16.79 -1.40
CA VAL A 205 7.88 17.16 -1.22
C VAL A 205 8.03 18.66 -1.02
N HIS A 206 7.24 19.49 -1.72
CA HIS A 206 7.24 20.95 -1.55
C HIS A 206 6.61 21.39 -0.22
N GLU A 207 5.52 20.74 0.22
CA GLU A 207 4.85 21.05 1.48
C GLU A 207 5.71 20.67 2.70
N HIS A 208 6.25 19.45 2.74
CA HIS A 208 7.18 19.03 3.79
C HIS A 208 8.49 19.84 3.78
N ALA A 209 8.92 20.24 2.58
CA ALA A 209 10.06 21.13 2.40
C ALA A 209 9.86 22.51 3.06
N ASP A 210 8.67 23.08 2.88
CA ASP A 210 8.32 24.38 3.44
C ASP A 210 8.11 24.28 4.96
N GLU A 211 7.50 23.19 5.46
CA GLU A 211 7.36 22.93 6.90
C GLU A 211 8.71 22.75 7.61
N MET A 212 9.67 22.08 6.96
CA MET A 212 11.04 21.93 7.46
C MET A 212 11.88 23.22 7.41
N LEU A 213 11.54 24.14 6.50
CA LEU A 213 12.24 25.42 6.33
C LEU A 213 11.51 26.60 7.01
N ASP A 214 10.38 26.35 7.68
CA ASP A 214 9.64 27.37 8.41
C ASP A 214 10.53 27.94 9.53
N PRO A 215 10.91 29.24 9.47
CA PRO A 215 11.71 29.86 10.52
C PRO A 215 11.06 29.80 11.90
N ALA A 216 9.73 29.61 12.00
CA ALA A 216 9.03 29.43 13.27
C ALA A 216 9.41 28.11 13.99
N ASN A 217 9.78 27.07 13.25
CA ASN A 217 10.28 25.80 13.81
C ASN A 217 11.80 25.82 14.09
N ARG A 218 12.50 26.88 13.70
CA ARG A 218 13.94 27.06 13.92
C ARG A 218 14.25 27.67 15.31
N GLU A 219 13.27 28.32 15.95
CA GLU A 219 13.45 29.03 17.22
C GLU A 219 13.48 28.12 18.47
N GLU A 220 13.25 26.81 18.35
CA GLU A 220 13.32 25.87 19.50
C GLU A 220 14.71 25.21 19.68
N TRP A 221 15.64 25.42 18.74
CA TRP A 221 17.02 24.94 18.83
C TRP A 221 17.99 26.06 19.24
N GLU A 222 17.74 26.74 20.35
CA GLU A 222 18.81 27.44 21.06
C GLU A 222 19.68 26.38 21.77
N ALA A 223 20.92 26.24 21.32
CA ALA A 223 21.91 25.44 22.03
C ALA A 223 21.99 25.94 23.48
N PRO A 224 21.92 25.05 24.50
CA PRO A 224 22.03 25.49 25.88
C PRO A 224 23.37 26.21 26.04
N ASP A 225 23.32 27.47 26.49
CA ASP A 225 24.49 28.29 26.77
C ASP A 225 25.52 27.46 27.54
N GLU A 226 26.65 27.20 26.90
CA GLU A 226 27.80 26.56 27.51
C GLU A 226 28.33 27.53 28.57
N VAL A 227 27.91 27.34 29.82
CA VAL A 227 28.40 28.10 30.97
C VAL A 227 29.89 27.77 31.13
N LEU A 228 30.72 28.60 30.52
CA LEU A 228 32.16 28.66 30.77
C LEU A 228 32.38 28.92 32.27
N PRO A 229 33.10 28.06 33.00
CA PRO A 229 33.51 28.38 34.36
C PRO A 229 34.55 29.52 34.32
N ASP A 230 34.24 30.61 35.02
CA ASP A 230 35.11 31.78 35.20
C ASP A 230 36.46 31.38 35.85
N PRO A 231 37.58 32.05 35.51
CA PRO A 231 38.94 31.63 35.90
C PRO A 231 39.31 31.90 37.36
#